data_AF-A0A8B9KCI8-F1
#
_entry.id   AF-A0A8B9KCI8-F1
#
_cell.length_a   1.000
_cell.length_b   1.000
_cell.length_c   1.000
_cell.angle_alpha   90.00
_cell.angle_beta   90.00
_cell.angle_gamma   90.00
#
_symmetry.space_group_name_H-M   'P 1'
#
loop_
_entity.id
_entity.type
_entity.pdbx_description
1 polymer ?
#
loop_
_entity_poly.entity_id
_entity_poly.type
_entity_poly.pdbx_seq_one_letter_code
_entity_poly.pdbx_strand_id
1 'polypeptide(L)'
;MLAEYDRAPPGVPPLGSFSAPADGKRYLMYHGTSAVAAAQIMAHGFKPSADGMLGRGVYLSRDLNKASRYPLDEFVLKRVVLRVVVNVGRVKKIDYQGHPLQTTWHDHGYDTAWCPPNCGMVPSGLEEDCVWDPNRIQVIGLIYPNLAVQSYFPEEPAEGKVYRMYHGTSRSAAQMIMAHGFKQSAGGMLGRGVYLSRDLNKASRYPLDLPENQRVVLRVKVNVGKVKKIDRQYHPLQKSWHDHGYDTAWCPPGCGMVKSGLEEDCVWDPNRIQVIDAIYPRSQTGRMFYTLLTYGMYCM
;
A
#
# COMPACT_ATOMS: atom_id res chain seq x y z
N MET A 1 8.91 4.41 12.37
CA MET A 1 7.98 4.74 13.46
C MET A 1 6.87 3.67 13.53
N LEU A 2 7.25 2.39 13.72
CA LEU A 2 6.32 1.25 13.86
C LEU A 2 6.60 0.42 15.14
N ALA A 3 7.73 0.67 15.82
CA ALA A 3 8.24 -0.17 16.90
C ALA A 3 7.39 -0.14 18.19
N GLU A 4 6.52 0.87 18.38
CA GLU A 4 5.67 0.94 19.57
C GLU A 4 4.39 0.07 19.47
N TYR A 5 3.94 -0.27 18.25
CA TYR A 5 2.71 -1.04 18.05
C TYR A 5 2.91 -2.58 18.05
N ASP A 6 4.15 -3.06 17.96
CA ASP A 6 4.50 -4.49 18.01
C ASP A 6 4.66 -5.04 19.44
N ARG A 7 4.54 -4.21 20.50
CA ARG A 7 4.64 -4.70 21.88
C ARG A 7 3.44 -5.55 22.26
N ALA A 8 3.58 -6.86 22.14
CA ALA A 8 2.55 -7.82 22.53
C ALA A 8 2.13 -7.64 24.00
N PRO A 9 0.85 -7.84 24.35
CA PRO A 9 0.40 -7.84 25.74
C PRO A 9 1.20 -8.86 26.59
N PRO A 10 1.33 -8.63 27.91
CA PRO A 10 1.97 -9.61 28.81
C PRO A 10 1.36 -11.01 28.63
N GLY A 11 2.22 -12.03 28.46
CA GLY A 11 1.79 -13.41 28.26
C GLY A 11 1.43 -13.80 26.81
N VAL A 12 1.56 -12.89 25.84
CA VAL A 12 1.39 -13.18 24.40
C VAL A 12 2.77 -13.09 23.73
N PRO A 13 3.41 -14.21 23.38
CA PRO A 13 4.73 -14.16 22.74
C PRO A 13 4.61 -13.55 21.32
N PRO A 14 5.54 -12.65 20.92
CA PRO A 14 5.70 -12.31 19.51
C PRO A 14 6.24 -13.56 18.80
N LEU A 15 5.37 -14.28 18.10
CA LEU A 15 5.77 -15.41 17.27
C LEU A 15 6.03 -14.89 15.86
N GLY A 16 7.28 -15.03 15.40
CA GLY A 16 7.64 -14.67 14.02
C GLY A 16 6.84 -15.48 13.00
N SER A 17 6.58 -14.88 11.83
CA SER A 17 5.82 -15.47 10.72
C SER A 17 6.37 -16.81 10.20
N PHE A 18 7.63 -17.13 10.52
CA PHE A 18 8.31 -18.37 10.09
C PHE A 18 8.13 -19.56 11.05
N SER A 19 7.61 -19.32 12.25
CA SER A 19 7.49 -20.37 13.27
C SER A 19 6.12 -21.02 13.25
N ALA A 20 6.03 -22.34 13.48
CA ALA A 20 4.76 -23.01 13.65
C ALA A 20 4.04 -22.54 14.92
N PRO A 21 2.74 -22.20 14.86
CA PRO A 21 1.96 -21.95 16.06
C PRO A 21 1.81 -23.25 16.85
N ALA A 22 2.04 -23.19 18.16
CA ALA A 22 1.85 -24.33 19.05
C ALA A 22 0.41 -24.38 19.55
N ASP A 23 -0.10 -25.60 19.70
CA ASP A 23 -1.46 -25.85 20.16
C ASP A 23 -1.76 -25.18 21.51
N GLY A 24 -2.98 -24.67 21.64
CA GLY A 24 -3.51 -24.06 22.86
C GLY A 24 -2.87 -22.73 23.25
N LYS A 25 -2.01 -22.15 22.41
CA LYS A 25 -1.35 -20.88 22.69
C LYS A 25 -2.14 -19.67 22.17
N ARG A 26 -1.76 -18.50 22.68
CA ARG A 26 -2.27 -17.21 22.23
C ARG A 26 -1.19 -16.44 21.51
N TYR A 27 -1.52 -15.86 20.37
CA TYR A 27 -0.57 -15.07 19.57
C TYR A 27 -1.15 -13.71 19.19
N LEU A 28 -0.26 -12.73 19.07
CA LEU A 28 -0.56 -11.46 18.44
C LEU A 28 -0.63 -11.67 16.93
N MET A 29 -1.74 -11.26 16.33
CA MET A 29 -1.95 -11.34 14.89
C MET A 29 -2.63 -10.05 14.38
N TYR A 30 -2.77 -9.97 13.07
CA TYR A 30 -3.21 -8.81 12.34
C TYR A 30 -4.22 -9.19 11.27
N HIS A 31 -5.30 -8.41 11.15
CA HIS A 31 -6.31 -8.55 10.11
C HIS A 31 -6.46 -7.22 9.37
N GLY A 32 -6.04 -7.20 8.10
CA GLY A 32 -6.24 -6.04 7.23
C GLY A 32 -7.64 -6.01 6.66
N THR A 33 -8.33 -4.88 6.81
CA THR A 33 -9.70 -4.70 6.35
C THR A 33 -10.00 -3.23 6.07
N SER A 34 -11.21 -2.92 5.59
CA SER A 34 -11.63 -1.52 5.43
C SER A 34 -12.03 -0.89 6.77
N ALA A 35 -11.97 0.44 6.91
CA ALA A 35 -12.39 1.14 8.12
C ALA A 35 -13.86 0.87 8.47
N VAL A 36 -14.72 0.74 7.44
CA VAL A 36 -16.14 0.38 7.59
C VAL A 36 -16.27 -1.03 8.14
N ALA A 37 -15.56 -2.00 7.56
CA ALA A 37 -15.60 -3.38 8.03
C ALA A 37 -15.00 -3.54 9.44
N ALA A 38 -13.93 -2.81 9.76
CA ALA A 38 -13.39 -2.78 11.11
C ALA A 38 -14.39 -2.23 12.13
N ALA A 39 -15.14 -1.17 11.80
CA ALA A 39 -16.20 -0.66 12.67
C ALA A 39 -17.29 -1.72 12.91
N GLN A 40 -17.69 -2.46 11.87
CA GLN A 40 -18.64 -3.57 11.99
C GLN A 40 -18.09 -4.71 12.86
N ILE A 41 -16.82 -5.07 12.69
CA ILE A 41 -16.15 -6.12 13.50
C ILE A 41 -16.05 -5.70 14.96
N MET A 42 -15.76 -4.42 15.25
CA MET A 42 -15.73 -3.92 16.63
C MET A 42 -17.12 -3.93 17.27
N ALA A 43 -18.18 -3.65 16.50
CA ALA A 43 -19.55 -3.60 17.01
C ALA A 43 -20.20 -4.99 17.17
N HIS A 44 -19.87 -5.93 16.28
CA HIS A 44 -20.62 -7.19 16.14
C HIS A 44 -19.74 -8.44 16.16
N GLY A 45 -18.44 -8.29 16.33
CA GLY A 45 -17.47 -9.39 16.22
C GLY A 45 -17.14 -9.75 14.77
N PHE A 46 -16.14 -10.63 14.61
CA PHE A 46 -15.79 -11.15 13.30
C PHE A 46 -16.88 -12.07 12.75
N LYS A 47 -17.08 -12.03 11.43
CA LYS A 47 -17.87 -13.02 10.68
C LYS A 47 -16.92 -13.83 9.81
N PRO A 48 -16.96 -15.17 9.84
CA PRO A 48 -16.15 -16.01 8.97
C PRO A 48 -16.42 -15.70 7.49
N SER A 49 -15.39 -15.76 6.65
CA SER A 49 -15.61 -15.83 5.21
C SER A 49 -16.34 -17.12 4.86
N ALA A 50 -17.11 -17.10 3.77
CA ALA A 50 -17.80 -18.30 3.29
C ALA A 50 -16.84 -19.33 2.65
N ASP A 51 -15.68 -18.86 2.16
CA ASP A 51 -14.68 -19.66 1.47
C ASP A 51 -13.28 -19.00 1.56
N GLY A 52 -12.27 -19.68 1.04
CA GLY A 52 -10.89 -19.21 0.89
C GLY A 52 -9.92 -20.38 0.70
N MET A 53 -8.61 -20.09 0.62
CA MET A 53 -7.63 -21.15 0.35
C MET A 53 -7.58 -22.25 1.42
N LEU A 54 -7.95 -21.90 2.65
CA LEU A 54 -8.06 -22.80 3.81
C LEU A 54 -9.53 -23.06 4.17
N GLY A 55 -10.47 -22.79 3.26
CA GLY A 55 -11.91 -22.88 3.50
C GLY A 55 -12.46 -21.70 4.30
N ARG A 56 -13.66 -21.88 4.87
CA ARG A 56 -14.37 -20.86 5.64
C ARG A 56 -13.68 -20.58 6.98
N GLY A 57 -13.63 -19.31 7.38
CA GLY A 57 -12.99 -18.89 8.64
C GLY A 57 -12.59 -17.42 8.65
N VAL A 58 -11.90 -16.99 9.69
CA VAL A 58 -11.33 -15.64 9.80
C VAL A 58 -9.83 -15.71 9.50
N TYR A 59 -9.44 -14.99 8.44
CA TYR A 59 -8.07 -14.98 7.94
C TYR A 59 -7.23 -13.92 8.62
N LEU A 60 -6.06 -14.34 9.10
CA LEU A 60 -5.17 -13.58 9.95
C LEU A 60 -3.72 -13.76 9.48
N SER A 61 -2.87 -12.81 9.86
CA SER A 61 -1.43 -12.94 9.68
C SER A 61 -0.67 -12.47 10.91
N ARG A 62 0.47 -13.09 11.18
CA ARG A 62 1.45 -12.62 12.16
C ARG A 62 2.39 -11.55 11.60
N ASP A 63 2.33 -11.27 10.30
CA ASP A 63 3.06 -10.19 9.64
C ASP A 63 2.15 -8.96 9.44
N LEU A 64 2.38 -7.91 10.23
CA LEU A 64 1.68 -6.62 10.10
C LEU A 64 1.81 -6.02 8.70
N ASN A 65 2.98 -6.16 8.05
CA ASN A 65 3.21 -5.64 6.72
C ASN A 65 2.48 -6.45 5.65
N LYS A 66 2.17 -7.73 5.89
CA LYS A 66 1.25 -8.50 5.04
C LYS A 66 -0.17 -7.99 5.24
N ALA A 67 -0.64 -7.96 6.49
CA ALA A 67 -2.01 -7.61 6.83
C ALA A 67 -2.38 -6.21 6.31
N SER A 68 -1.50 -5.22 6.44
CA SER A 68 -1.76 -3.84 5.99
C SER A 68 -2.03 -3.66 4.49
N ARG A 69 -1.78 -4.69 3.67
CA ARG A 69 -2.07 -4.66 2.23
C ARG A 69 -3.52 -4.99 1.90
N TYR A 70 -4.29 -5.51 2.85
CA TYR A 70 -5.65 -5.98 2.60
C TYR A 70 -6.69 -4.94 3.07
N PRO A 71 -7.80 -4.79 2.33
CA PRO A 71 -8.14 -5.45 1.07
C PRO A 71 -7.30 -4.92 -0.11
N LEU A 72 -6.90 -5.78 -1.05
CA LEU A 72 -6.00 -5.40 -2.15
C LEU A 72 -6.61 -4.33 -3.08
N ASP A 73 -7.93 -4.37 -3.26
CA ASP A 73 -8.67 -3.46 -4.15
C ASP A 73 -9.21 -2.21 -3.44
N GLU A 74 -9.00 -2.08 -2.13
CA GLU A 74 -9.45 -0.93 -1.35
C GLU A 74 -8.41 0.18 -1.34
N PHE A 75 -8.82 1.44 -1.31
CA PHE A 75 -7.89 2.56 -1.22
C PHE A 75 -7.12 2.52 0.11
N VAL A 76 -5.79 2.73 0.10
CA VAL A 76 -4.93 2.53 1.28
C VAL A 76 -5.41 3.28 2.53
N LEU A 77 -6.01 4.47 2.37
CA LEU A 77 -6.56 5.25 3.49
C LEU A 77 -7.81 4.67 4.11
N LYS A 78 -8.57 3.93 3.30
CA LYS A 78 -9.75 3.22 3.76
C LYS A 78 -9.35 1.90 4.39
N ARG A 79 -8.09 1.49 4.34
CA ARG A 79 -7.58 0.30 5.02
C ARG A 79 -7.22 0.63 6.46
N VAL A 80 -7.51 -0.32 7.32
CA VAL A 80 -7.06 -0.35 8.70
C VAL A 80 -6.63 -1.77 9.02
N VAL A 81 -5.74 -1.93 9.98
CA VAL A 81 -5.36 -3.24 10.50
C VAL A 81 -5.94 -3.38 11.90
N LEU A 82 -6.77 -4.39 12.10
CA LEU A 82 -7.14 -4.84 13.43
C LEU A 82 -5.97 -5.62 14.02
N ARG A 83 -5.51 -5.15 15.18
CA ARG A 83 -4.53 -5.86 16.01
C ARG A 83 -5.30 -6.76 16.95
N VAL A 84 -5.01 -8.06 16.93
CA VAL A 84 -5.81 -9.06 17.64
C VAL A 84 -4.96 -10.03 18.44
N VAL A 85 -5.51 -10.56 19.53
CA VAL A 85 -4.97 -11.73 20.23
C VAL A 85 -5.83 -12.93 19.89
N VAL A 86 -5.19 -13.99 19.38
CA VAL A 86 -5.88 -15.17 18.86
C VAL A 86 -5.51 -16.38 19.71
N ASN A 87 -6.51 -17.09 20.25
CA ASN A 87 -6.32 -18.42 20.83
C ASN A 87 -6.42 -19.47 19.71
N VAL A 88 -5.27 -19.99 19.27
CA VAL A 88 -5.22 -20.84 18.07
C VAL A 88 -5.80 -22.24 18.29
N GLY A 89 -6.05 -22.65 19.54
CA GLY A 89 -6.60 -23.98 19.84
C GLY A 89 -5.73 -25.09 19.23
N ARG A 90 -6.35 -26.10 18.61
CA ARG A 90 -5.63 -27.15 17.87
C ARG A 90 -5.28 -26.65 16.46
N VAL A 91 -4.01 -26.68 16.10
CA VAL A 91 -3.50 -26.14 14.83
C VAL A 91 -3.25 -27.26 13.83
N LYS A 92 -3.74 -27.10 12.59
CA LYS A 92 -3.39 -27.95 11.46
C LYS A 92 -2.49 -27.22 10.48
N LYS A 93 -1.28 -27.73 10.27
CA LYS A 93 -0.42 -27.29 9.17
C LYS A 93 -1.01 -27.74 7.82
N ILE A 94 -1.16 -26.81 6.88
CA ILE A 94 -1.59 -27.02 5.50
C ILE A 94 -0.52 -26.41 4.57
N ASP A 95 0.33 -27.22 3.97
CA ASP A 95 1.57 -26.78 3.32
C ASP A 95 1.73 -27.17 1.85
N TYR A 96 0.66 -27.65 1.21
CA TYR A 96 0.63 -27.88 -0.23
C TYR A 96 -0.80 -27.85 -0.77
N GLN A 97 -0.94 -27.49 -2.06
CA GLN A 97 -2.23 -27.41 -2.72
C GLN A 97 -2.85 -28.80 -2.87
N GLY A 98 -4.16 -28.91 -2.58
CA GLY A 98 -4.87 -30.18 -2.57
C GLY A 98 -4.63 -31.00 -1.29
N HIS A 99 -4.13 -30.39 -0.21
CA HIS A 99 -4.00 -31.09 1.07
C HIS A 99 -5.37 -31.67 1.49
N PRO A 100 -5.46 -32.94 1.95
CA PRO A 100 -6.75 -33.60 2.23
C PRO A 100 -7.68 -32.85 3.19
N LEU A 101 -7.08 -32.09 4.11
CA LEU A 101 -7.79 -31.23 5.08
C LEU A 101 -7.75 -29.74 4.75
N GLN A 102 -7.39 -29.33 3.53
CA GLN A 102 -7.16 -27.93 3.16
C GLN A 102 -8.33 -27.03 3.54
N THR A 103 -9.57 -27.47 3.28
CA THR A 103 -10.79 -26.71 3.55
C THR A 103 -11.74 -27.37 4.55
N THR A 104 -11.36 -28.52 5.12
CA THR A 104 -12.21 -29.36 6.00
C THR A 104 -11.60 -29.61 7.39
N TRP A 105 -10.44 -29.04 7.69
CA TRP A 105 -9.73 -29.22 8.96
C TRP A 105 -10.60 -28.97 10.21
N HIS A 106 -11.55 -28.03 10.16
CA HIS A 106 -12.46 -27.73 11.26
C HIS A 106 -13.41 -28.90 11.57
N ASP A 107 -13.83 -29.67 10.56
CA ASP A 107 -14.68 -30.87 10.74
C ASP A 107 -13.90 -32.01 11.42
N HIS A 108 -12.57 -31.92 11.43
CA HIS A 108 -11.67 -32.86 12.10
C HIS A 108 -11.19 -32.37 13.48
N GLY A 109 -11.86 -31.36 14.04
CA GLY A 109 -11.62 -30.88 15.41
C GLY A 109 -10.37 -30.02 15.56
N TYR A 110 -9.91 -29.40 14.47
CA TYR A 110 -8.91 -28.33 14.51
C TYR A 110 -9.59 -26.96 14.60
N ASP A 111 -8.97 -26.03 15.32
CA ASP A 111 -9.50 -24.69 15.54
C ASP A 111 -8.87 -23.65 14.61
N THR A 112 -7.64 -23.91 14.15
CA THR A 112 -6.90 -23.06 13.22
C THR A 112 -6.21 -23.92 12.16
N ALA A 113 -6.36 -23.57 10.88
CA ALA A 113 -5.44 -24.01 9.85
C ALA A 113 -4.32 -22.98 9.66
N TRP A 114 -3.08 -23.46 9.56
CA TRP A 114 -1.91 -22.63 9.34
C TRP A 114 -1.19 -23.04 8.05
N CYS A 115 -1.04 -22.07 7.15
CA CYS A 115 -0.18 -22.16 5.99
C CYS A 115 1.20 -21.57 6.32
N PRO A 116 2.29 -22.37 6.28
CA PRO A 116 3.63 -21.85 6.50
C PRO A 116 4.10 -20.96 5.33
N PRO A 117 5.09 -20.09 5.56
CA PRO A 117 5.69 -19.33 4.48
C PRO A 117 6.45 -20.25 3.52
N ASN A 118 6.55 -19.83 2.26
CA ASN A 118 7.34 -20.46 1.19
C ASN A 118 7.02 -21.94 0.90
N CYS A 119 5.81 -22.42 1.22
CA CYS A 119 5.39 -23.80 0.95
C CYS A 119 4.70 -24.01 -0.41
N GLY A 120 4.56 -22.96 -1.22
CA GLY A 120 3.93 -23.05 -2.54
C GLY A 120 2.40 -22.98 -2.54
N MET A 121 1.75 -22.85 -1.38
CA MET A 121 0.29 -22.64 -1.28
C MET A 121 -0.17 -21.33 -1.92
N VAL A 122 0.59 -20.24 -1.78
CA VAL A 122 0.25 -18.93 -2.34
C VAL A 122 1.44 -18.33 -3.08
N PRO A 123 1.22 -17.60 -4.19
CA PRO A 123 2.30 -16.94 -4.93
C PRO A 123 3.16 -16.00 -4.08
N SER A 124 2.62 -15.47 -2.98
CA SER A 124 3.35 -14.64 -2.01
C SER A 124 4.52 -15.32 -1.34
N GLY A 125 4.43 -16.63 -1.09
CA GLY A 125 5.24 -17.31 -0.08
C GLY A 125 5.01 -16.83 1.36
N LEU A 126 3.96 -16.07 1.66
CA LEU A 126 3.68 -15.52 2.98
C LEU A 126 2.72 -16.43 3.73
N GLU A 127 2.94 -16.55 5.04
CA GLU A 127 2.13 -17.37 5.94
C GLU A 127 0.69 -16.86 6.07
N GLU A 128 -0.24 -17.73 6.46
CA GLU A 128 -1.62 -17.37 6.73
C GLU A 128 -2.23 -18.30 7.78
N ASP A 129 -2.94 -17.71 8.75
CA ASP A 129 -3.74 -18.42 9.74
C ASP A 129 -5.22 -18.25 9.39
N CYS A 130 -6.00 -19.34 9.39
CA CYS A 130 -7.45 -19.32 9.23
C CYS A 130 -8.09 -19.93 10.47
N VAL A 131 -8.81 -19.10 11.23
CA VAL A 131 -9.44 -19.49 12.51
C VAL A 131 -10.92 -19.78 12.30
N TRP A 132 -11.38 -20.90 12.80
CA TRP A 132 -12.75 -21.38 12.56
C TRP A 132 -13.79 -20.55 13.31
N ASP A 133 -13.61 -20.43 14.62
CA ASP A 133 -14.53 -19.75 15.53
C ASP A 133 -14.05 -18.31 15.83
N PRO A 134 -14.79 -17.27 15.38
CA PRO A 134 -14.52 -15.88 15.70
C PRO A 134 -14.34 -15.57 17.19
N ASN A 135 -14.98 -16.32 18.09
CA ASN A 135 -14.89 -16.08 19.53
C ASN A 135 -13.49 -16.32 20.10
N ARG A 136 -12.60 -16.93 19.31
CA ARG A 136 -11.18 -17.12 19.65
C ARG A 136 -10.32 -15.89 19.37
N ILE A 137 -10.89 -14.84 18.78
CA ILE A 137 -10.20 -13.64 18.31
C ILE A 137 -10.64 -12.43 19.13
N GLN A 138 -9.70 -11.86 19.88
CA GLN A 138 -9.92 -10.64 20.65
C GLN A 138 -9.28 -9.45 19.94
N VAL A 139 -10.08 -8.46 19.52
CA VAL A 139 -9.56 -7.17 19.05
C VAL A 139 -8.96 -6.40 20.23
N ILE A 140 -7.72 -5.95 20.09
CA ILE A 140 -6.99 -5.19 21.12
C ILE A 140 -6.48 -3.84 20.61
N GLY A 141 -6.71 -3.51 19.34
CA GLY A 141 -6.38 -2.19 18.81
C GLY A 141 -6.61 -2.07 17.31
N LEU A 142 -6.51 -0.82 16.84
CA LEU A 142 -6.52 -0.45 15.44
C LEU A 142 -5.17 0.17 15.08
N ILE A 143 -4.62 -0.24 13.96
CA ILE A 143 -3.45 0.35 13.34
C ILE A 143 -3.91 0.96 12.02
N TYR A 144 -3.82 2.28 11.93
CA TYR A 144 -3.99 2.98 10.68
C TYR A 144 -2.67 2.93 9.89
N PRO A 145 -2.71 2.96 8.55
CA PRO A 145 -1.50 3.10 7.76
C PRO A 145 -0.69 4.28 8.28
N ASN A 146 0.60 4.05 8.57
CA ASN A 146 1.50 5.12 9.00
C ASN A 146 1.80 6.01 7.79
N LEU A 147 0.95 7.01 7.64
CA LEU A 147 1.13 8.13 6.74
C LEU A 147 1.73 9.19 7.64
N ALA A 148 3.03 9.47 7.47
CA ALA A 148 3.64 10.61 8.14
C ALA A 148 2.69 11.81 7.98
N VAL A 149 2.23 12.31 9.12
CA VAL A 149 1.08 13.19 9.32
C VAL A 149 1.04 14.34 8.30
N GLN A 150 0.10 14.27 7.36
CA GLN A 150 -0.61 15.45 6.83
C GLN A 150 -1.91 14.99 6.16
N SER A 151 -2.96 15.77 6.39
CA SER A 151 -4.34 15.63 5.90
C SER A 151 -4.44 15.02 4.49
N TYR A 152 -5.24 13.95 4.35
CA TYR A 152 -5.41 13.23 3.08
C TYR A 152 -6.65 13.66 2.27
N PHE A 153 -7.09 14.89 2.49
CA PHE A 153 -7.38 15.70 1.31
C PHE A 153 -6.05 16.36 1.01
N PRO A 154 -5.33 16.01 -0.07
CA PRO A 154 -4.25 16.84 -0.55
C PRO A 154 -4.82 18.25 -0.68
N GLU A 155 -4.53 19.09 0.31
CA GLU A 155 -4.95 20.48 0.33
C GLU A 155 -4.37 21.14 -0.93
N GLU A 156 -5.00 22.22 -1.35
CA GLU A 156 -4.44 23.03 -2.43
C GLU A 156 -2.97 23.32 -2.11
N PRO A 157 -2.02 22.98 -2.99
CA PRO A 157 -0.62 23.22 -2.72
C PRO A 157 -0.44 24.71 -2.44
N ALA A 158 -0.05 25.05 -1.21
CA ALA A 158 0.25 26.42 -0.86
C ALA A 158 1.38 26.94 -1.76
N GLU A 159 1.13 28.10 -2.38
CA GLU A 159 2.04 28.70 -3.36
C GLU A 159 3.43 28.94 -2.77
N GLY A 160 4.46 28.79 -3.61
CA GLY A 160 5.86 28.99 -3.26
C GLY A 160 6.46 27.93 -2.32
N LYS A 161 5.68 26.91 -1.92
CA LYS A 161 6.19 25.83 -1.07
C LYS A 161 6.93 24.75 -1.86
N VAL A 162 7.73 23.98 -1.13
CA VAL A 162 8.41 22.80 -1.64
C VAL A 162 7.75 21.56 -1.06
N TYR A 163 7.32 20.65 -1.93
CA TYR A 163 6.69 19.39 -1.55
C TYR A 163 7.56 18.21 -1.94
N ARG A 164 7.41 17.11 -1.21
CA ARG A 164 7.84 15.79 -1.65
C ARG A 164 6.75 15.22 -2.55
N MET A 165 7.10 14.83 -3.76
CA MET A 165 6.19 14.24 -4.74
C MET A 165 6.81 12.99 -5.37
N TYR A 166 6.04 12.32 -6.22
CA TYR A 166 6.35 11.03 -6.80
C TYR A 166 5.98 11.00 -8.29
N HIS A 167 6.87 10.43 -9.10
CA HIS A 167 6.67 10.22 -10.54
C HIS A 167 6.88 8.75 -10.89
N GLY A 168 5.83 8.07 -11.32
CA GLY A 168 5.91 6.70 -11.83
C GLY A 168 6.36 6.67 -13.28
N THR A 169 7.37 5.89 -13.59
CA THR A 169 7.93 5.78 -14.95
C THR A 169 8.57 4.42 -15.18
N SER A 170 9.08 4.17 -16.39
CA SER A 170 9.84 2.95 -16.69
C SER A 170 11.25 3.01 -16.11
N ARG A 171 11.89 1.86 -15.89
CA ARG A 171 13.30 1.82 -15.42
C ARG A 171 14.25 2.62 -16.33
N SER A 172 14.11 2.49 -17.65
CA SER A 172 14.94 3.21 -18.61
C SER A 172 14.69 4.72 -18.57
N ALA A 173 13.43 5.14 -18.50
CA ALA A 173 13.08 6.56 -18.39
C ALA A 173 13.60 7.16 -17.08
N ALA A 174 13.52 6.43 -15.96
CA ALA A 174 14.09 6.88 -14.69
C ALA A 174 15.60 7.08 -14.76
N GLN A 175 16.33 6.16 -15.39
CA GLN A 175 17.78 6.32 -15.62
C GLN A 175 18.07 7.59 -16.41
N MET A 176 17.31 7.84 -17.49
CA MET A 176 17.45 9.05 -18.30
C MET A 176 17.12 10.31 -17.51
N ILE A 177 16.06 10.30 -16.70
CA ILE A 177 15.68 11.44 -15.85
C ILE A 177 16.73 11.70 -14.77
N MET A 178 17.30 10.66 -14.17
CA MET A 178 18.37 10.81 -13.18
C MET A 178 19.66 11.36 -13.80
N ALA A 179 19.96 11.00 -15.05
CA ALA A 179 21.15 11.47 -15.75
C ALA A 179 21.01 12.87 -16.35
N HIS A 180 19.82 13.23 -16.85
CA HIS A 180 19.61 14.42 -17.68
C HIS A 180 18.50 15.35 -17.19
N GLY A 181 17.85 15.03 -16.07
CA GLY A 181 16.70 15.77 -15.58
C GLY A 181 15.39 15.40 -16.28
N PHE A 182 14.29 15.95 -15.76
CA PHE A 182 12.97 15.80 -16.36
C PHE A 182 12.84 16.59 -17.66
N LYS A 183 11.99 16.11 -18.55
CA LYS A 183 11.51 16.84 -19.73
C LYS A 183 10.00 16.95 -19.68
N GLN A 184 9.48 18.04 -20.23
CA GLN A 184 8.04 18.21 -20.34
C GLN A 184 7.44 17.14 -21.26
N SER A 185 6.28 16.62 -20.88
CA SER A 185 5.44 15.85 -21.79
C SER A 185 4.92 16.74 -22.93
N ALA A 186 4.58 16.15 -24.07
CA ALA A 186 3.96 16.86 -25.20
C ALA A 186 2.54 17.36 -24.89
N GLY A 187 1.91 16.83 -23.83
CA GLY A 187 0.55 17.15 -23.42
C GLY A 187 0.08 16.25 -22.27
N GLY A 188 -1.23 16.25 -22.01
CA GLY A 188 -1.84 15.48 -20.92
C GLY A 188 -3.08 16.19 -20.41
N MET A 189 -3.72 15.69 -19.35
CA MET A 189 -4.99 16.24 -18.82
C MET A 189 -4.87 17.73 -18.42
N LEU A 190 -3.72 18.18 -17.96
CA LEU A 190 -3.43 19.56 -17.59
C LEU A 190 -2.53 20.27 -18.62
N GLY A 191 -2.38 19.74 -19.84
CA GLY A 191 -1.48 20.30 -20.84
C GLY A 191 -0.06 19.73 -20.74
N ARG A 192 0.90 20.39 -21.37
CA ARG A 192 2.32 19.99 -21.34
C ARG A 192 2.96 20.35 -19.99
N GLY A 193 3.84 19.48 -19.52
CA GLY A 193 4.53 19.64 -18.24
C GLY A 193 5.01 18.30 -17.68
N VAL A 194 5.51 18.30 -16.45
CA VAL A 194 5.93 17.10 -15.71
C VAL A 194 4.83 16.74 -14.72
N TYR A 195 4.26 15.55 -14.90
CA TYR A 195 3.15 15.05 -14.07
C TYR A 195 3.67 14.35 -12.82
N LEU A 196 3.13 14.76 -11.69
CA LEU A 196 3.56 14.36 -10.36
C LEU A 196 2.33 14.06 -9.48
N SER A 197 2.58 13.30 -8.43
CA SER A 197 1.58 12.98 -7.42
C SER A 197 2.22 13.12 -6.04
N ARG A 198 1.51 13.70 -5.09
CA ARG A 198 1.85 13.65 -3.66
C ARG A 198 1.56 12.29 -3.05
N ASP A 199 0.80 11.44 -3.74
CA ASP A 199 0.54 10.04 -3.40
C ASP A 199 1.51 9.08 -4.14
N LEU A 200 2.35 8.38 -3.39
CA LEU A 200 3.29 7.36 -3.88
C LEU A 200 2.58 6.17 -4.56
N ASN A 201 1.46 5.71 -4.00
CA ASN A 201 0.71 4.56 -4.53
C ASN A 201 -0.04 4.93 -5.82
N LYS A 202 -0.45 6.20 -5.96
CA LYS A 202 -0.91 6.69 -7.27
C LYS A 202 0.24 6.60 -8.27
N ALA A 203 1.37 7.21 -7.96
CA ALA A 203 2.51 7.25 -8.86
C ALA A 203 2.99 5.85 -9.26
N SER A 204 3.02 4.90 -8.33
CA SER A 204 3.51 3.54 -8.57
C SER A 204 2.72 2.71 -9.58
N ARG A 205 1.49 3.12 -9.90
CA ARG A 205 0.66 2.48 -10.93
C ARG A 205 1.06 2.86 -12.35
N TYR A 206 1.86 3.91 -12.53
CA TYR A 206 2.25 4.41 -13.83
C TYR A 206 3.65 3.92 -14.24
N PRO A 207 3.86 3.67 -15.54
CA PRO A 207 2.88 3.68 -16.63
C PRO A 207 1.92 2.48 -16.56
N LEU A 208 0.64 2.69 -16.90
CA LEU A 208 -0.42 1.68 -16.74
C LEU A 208 -0.24 0.47 -17.68
N ASP A 209 0.40 0.69 -18.83
CA ASP A 209 0.71 -0.28 -19.88
C ASP A 209 1.97 -1.10 -19.62
N LEU A 210 2.79 -0.71 -18.63
CA LEU A 210 3.97 -1.48 -18.23
C LEU A 210 3.62 -2.45 -17.10
N PRO A 211 4.19 -3.67 -17.09
CA PRO A 211 4.07 -4.57 -15.94
C PRO A 211 4.79 -3.97 -14.72
N GLU A 212 4.28 -4.26 -13.52
CA GLU A 212 4.77 -3.64 -12.27
C GLU A 212 6.28 -3.80 -12.08
N ASN A 213 6.86 -4.93 -12.49
CA ASN A 213 8.30 -5.17 -12.38
C ASN A 213 9.18 -4.30 -13.28
N GLN A 214 8.61 -3.64 -14.27
CA GLN A 214 9.31 -2.70 -15.15
C GLN A 214 9.08 -1.24 -14.75
N ARG A 215 8.22 -0.99 -13.77
CA ARG A 215 7.97 0.35 -13.21
C ARG A 215 9.02 0.70 -12.17
N VAL A 216 9.18 1.99 -11.96
CA VAL A 216 9.98 2.59 -10.89
C VAL A 216 9.32 3.92 -10.52
N VAL A 217 9.43 4.30 -9.26
CA VAL A 217 8.92 5.60 -8.80
C VAL A 217 10.09 6.50 -8.44
N LEU A 218 10.19 7.65 -9.08
CA LEU A 218 11.11 8.70 -8.66
C LEU A 218 10.48 9.50 -7.53
N ARG A 219 11.20 9.62 -6.41
CA ARG A 219 10.84 10.51 -5.32
C ARG A 219 11.58 11.82 -5.51
N VAL A 220 10.84 12.93 -5.49
CA VAL A 220 11.36 14.25 -5.88
C VAL A 220 11.02 15.32 -4.84
N LYS A 221 11.82 16.39 -4.78
CA LYS A 221 11.41 17.68 -4.18
C LYS A 221 10.93 18.59 -5.30
N VAL A 222 9.80 19.27 -5.10
CA VAL A 222 9.16 20.10 -6.12
C VAL A 222 8.84 21.46 -5.53
N ASN A 223 9.41 22.51 -6.09
CA ASN A 223 8.98 23.89 -5.80
C ASN A 223 7.77 24.21 -6.69
N VAL A 224 6.58 24.27 -6.08
CA VAL A 224 5.32 24.41 -6.86
C VAL A 224 5.10 25.82 -7.39
N GLY A 225 5.83 26.83 -6.90
CA GLY A 225 5.68 28.22 -7.35
C GLY A 225 4.24 28.70 -7.24
N LYS A 226 3.76 29.45 -8.25
CA LYS A 226 2.36 29.87 -8.34
C LYS A 226 1.47 28.73 -8.82
N VAL A 227 0.37 28.45 -8.12
CA VAL A 227 -0.43 27.23 -8.33
C VAL A 227 -1.79 27.58 -8.92
N LYS A 228 -2.21 26.86 -9.96
CA LYS A 228 -3.55 26.97 -10.52
C LYS A 228 -4.36 25.71 -10.23
N LYS A 229 -5.39 25.84 -9.40
CA LYS A 229 -6.42 24.81 -9.27
C LYS A 229 -7.21 24.64 -10.57
N ILE A 230 -7.32 23.40 -11.04
CA ILE A 230 -8.07 22.96 -12.22
C ILE A 230 -9.01 21.83 -11.77
N ASP A 231 -10.27 22.14 -11.49
CA ASP A 231 -11.20 21.26 -10.76
C ASP A 231 -12.42 20.81 -11.56
N ARG A 232 -12.39 21.02 -12.88
CA ARG A 232 -13.41 20.51 -13.79
C ARG A 232 -12.87 20.30 -15.18
N GLN A 233 -13.49 19.38 -15.90
CA GLN A 233 -13.25 19.22 -17.33
C GLN A 233 -13.60 20.52 -18.06
N TYR A 234 -12.80 20.87 -19.08
CA TYR A 234 -12.93 22.09 -19.87
C TYR A 234 -12.80 23.37 -19.03
N HIS A 235 -12.00 23.33 -17.97
CA HIS A 235 -11.60 24.55 -17.28
C HIS A 235 -10.87 25.48 -18.28
N PRO A 236 -11.14 26.81 -18.31
CA PRO A 236 -10.58 27.71 -19.31
C PRO A 236 -9.05 27.69 -19.40
N LEU A 237 -8.39 27.49 -18.26
CA LEU A 237 -6.93 27.38 -18.15
C LEU A 237 -6.41 25.93 -18.10
N GLN A 238 -7.24 24.91 -18.36
CA GLN A 238 -6.87 23.50 -18.19
C GLN A 238 -5.56 23.13 -18.90
N LYS A 239 -5.26 23.75 -20.04
CA LYS A 239 -4.04 23.47 -20.83
C LYS A 239 -3.10 24.67 -20.98
N SER A 240 -3.52 25.86 -20.55
CA SER A 240 -2.87 27.16 -20.83
C SER A 240 -2.52 27.95 -19.57
N TRP A 241 -2.64 27.34 -18.38
CA TRP A 241 -2.29 27.96 -17.11
C TRP A 241 -0.85 28.51 -17.08
N HIS A 242 0.10 27.84 -17.74
CA HIS A 242 1.49 28.29 -17.82
C HIS A 242 1.65 29.60 -18.60
N ASP A 243 0.86 29.82 -19.65
CA ASP A 243 0.84 31.09 -20.40
C ASP A 243 0.34 32.27 -19.55
N HIS A 244 -0.30 31.98 -18.42
CA HIS A 244 -0.84 32.95 -17.47
C HIS A 244 0.05 33.12 -16.22
N GLY A 245 1.31 32.66 -16.32
CA GLY A 245 2.32 32.84 -15.27
C GLY A 245 2.16 31.93 -14.06
N TYR A 246 1.42 30.82 -14.19
CA TYR A 246 1.38 29.77 -13.17
C TYR A 246 2.51 28.76 -13.41
N ASP A 247 3.10 28.27 -12.33
CA ASP A 247 4.22 27.33 -12.35
C ASP A 247 3.76 25.86 -12.24
N THR A 248 2.62 25.64 -11.57
CA THR A 248 2.00 24.33 -11.39
C THR A 248 0.50 24.41 -11.62
N ALA A 249 -0.07 23.51 -12.41
CA ALA A 249 -1.50 23.21 -12.34
C ALA A 249 -1.76 22.06 -11.39
N TRP A 250 -2.80 22.19 -10.57
CA TRP A 250 -3.19 21.18 -9.61
C TRP A 250 -4.64 20.75 -9.84
N CYS A 251 -4.86 19.45 -10.03
CA CYS A 251 -6.16 18.83 -10.07
C CYS A 251 -6.51 18.28 -8.68
N PRO A 252 -7.58 18.75 -8.02
CA PRO A 252 -7.99 18.25 -6.71
C PRO A 252 -8.56 16.82 -6.79
N PRO A 253 -8.51 16.07 -5.67
CA PRO A 253 -9.16 14.78 -5.58
C PRO A 253 -10.69 14.93 -5.67
N GLY A 254 -11.38 13.90 -6.15
CA GLY A 254 -12.84 13.84 -6.16
C GLY A 254 -13.57 14.83 -7.08
N CYS A 255 -12.86 15.62 -7.89
CA CYS A 255 -13.48 16.62 -8.78
C CYS A 255 -14.00 16.05 -10.12
N GLY A 256 -13.89 14.73 -10.31
CA GLY A 256 -14.41 14.05 -11.50
C GLY A 256 -13.54 14.14 -12.76
N MET A 257 -12.39 14.81 -12.72
CA MET A 257 -11.48 14.91 -13.88
C MET A 257 -10.64 13.64 -14.13
N VAL A 258 -10.28 12.92 -13.06
CA VAL A 258 -9.46 11.70 -13.13
C VAL A 258 -10.30 10.51 -12.69
N LYS A 259 -10.32 9.42 -13.47
CA LYS A 259 -11.08 8.19 -13.13
C LYS A 259 -10.77 7.61 -11.75
N SER A 260 -9.53 7.78 -11.28
CA SER A 260 -9.11 7.32 -9.96
C SER A 260 -9.64 8.19 -8.81
N GLY A 261 -10.16 9.38 -9.10
CA GLY A 261 -10.55 10.36 -8.09
C GLY A 261 -9.38 10.97 -7.31
N LEU A 262 -8.13 10.71 -7.71
CA LEU A 262 -6.94 11.18 -7.00
C LEU A 262 -6.35 12.44 -7.64
N GLU A 263 -5.70 13.23 -6.80
CA GLU A 263 -5.07 14.50 -7.15
C GLU A 263 -3.94 14.35 -8.18
N GLU A 264 -3.65 15.40 -8.93
CA GLU A 264 -2.54 15.44 -9.88
C GLU A 264 -1.90 16.82 -9.97
N ASP A 265 -0.58 16.89 -9.85
CA ASP A 265 0.22 18.09 -10.07
C ASP A 265 0.86 18.02 -11.47
N CYS A 266 0.83 19.12 -12.21
CA CYS A 266 1.54 19.28 -13.48
C CYS A 266 2.44 20.52 -13.40
N VAL A 267 3.75 20.30 -13.35
CA VAL A 267 4.75 21.37 -13.19
C VAL A 267 5.26 21.80 -14.57
N TRP A 268 5.32 23.11 -14.79
CA TRP A 268 5.72 23.69 -16.07
C TRP A 268 7.23 23.50 -16.29
N ASP A 269 8.06 24.13 -15.48
CA ASP A 269 9.52 24.10 -15.62
C ASP A 269 10.14 22.90 -14.89
N PRO A 270 10.78 21.95 -15.61
CA PRO A 270 11.46 20.82 -14.99
C PRO A 270 12.56 21.20 -13.97
N ASN A 271 13.17 22.39 -14.08
CA ASN A 271 14.21 22.85 -13.14
C ASN A 271 13.69 23.04 -11.71
N ARG A 272 12.36 23.07 -11.53
CA ARG A 272 11.70 23.12 -10.22
C ARG A 272 11.66 21.77 -9.51
N ILE A 273 12.12 20.70 -10.17
CA ILE A 273 12.02 19.32 -9.71
C ILE A 273 13.42 18.76 -9.46
N GLN A 274 13.71 18.44 -8.22
CA GLN A 274 14.95 17.77 -7.82
C GLN A 274 14.67 16.29 -7.52
N VAL A 275 15.33 15.39 -8.26
CA VAL A 275 15.29 13.96 -7.93
C VAL A 275 16.04 13.71 -6.63
N ILE A 276 15.41 12.98 -5.71
CA ILE A 276 16.02 12.54 -4.45
C ILE A 276 16.55 11.12 -4.63
N ASP A 277 15.68 10.20 -5.04
CA ASP A 277 16.02 8.80 -5.27
C ASP A 277 14.97 8.09 -6.15
N ALA A 278 15.30 6.87 -6.52
CA ALA A 278 14.41 5.95 -7.21
C ALA A 278 13.98 4.82 -6.26
N ILE A 279 12.70 4.49 -6.33
CA ILE A 279 12.04 3.47 -5.53
C ILE A 279 11.66 2.34 -6.49
N TYR A 280 12.37 1.21 -6.38
CA TYR A 280 12.18 0.06 -7.25
C TYR A 280 11.22 -0.94 -6.62
N PRO A 281 10.32 -1.54 -7.41
CA PRO A 281 9.61 -2.74 -6.99
C PRO A 281 10.64 -3.90 -7.01
N ARG A 282 10.81 -4.61 -5.91
CA ARG A 282 11.68 -5.80 -5.77
C ARG A 282 10.86 -7.07 -5.80
N SER A 283 11.22 -8.03 -6.65
CA SER A 283 10.72 -9.39 -6.49
C SER A 283 11.52 -10.12 -5.42
N GLN A 284 10.90 -10.47 -4.32
CA GLN A 284 11.27 -11.70 -3.61
C GLN A 284 10.10 -12.65 -3.78
N THR A 285 10.37 -13.81 -4.37
CA THR A 285 9.40 -14.90 -4.52
C THR A 285 8.04 -14.47 -5.10
N GLY A 286 8.03 -13.73 -6.21
CA GLY A 286 6.79 -13.40 -6.92
C GLY A 286 5.92 -12.30 -6.32
N ARG A 287 6.36 -11.59 -5.27
CA ARG A 287 5.70 -10.35 -4.78
C ARG A 287 6.66 -9.16 -4.70
N MET A 288 6.14 -7.99 -5.07
CA MET A 288 6.88 -6.73 -5.14
C MET A 288 6.86 -5.94 -3.83
N PHE A 289 8.04 -5.53 -3.35
CA PHE A 289 8.22 -4.57 -2.26
C PHE A 289 9.03 -3.36 -2.74
N TYR A 290 8.74 -2.17 -2.25
CA TYR A 290 9.54 -0.97 -2.54
C TYR A 290 10.68 -0.83 -1.53
N THR A 291 11.94 -0.73 -1.97
CA THR A 291 13.11 -0.51 -1.09
C THR A 291 13.92 0.68 -1.60
N LEU A 292 14.44 1.53 -0.70
CA LEU A 292 15.43 2.57 -1.04
C LEU A 292 16.75 1.90 -1.46
N LEU A 293 17.30 2.31 -2.60
CA LEU A 293 18.70 2.08 -2.94
C LEU A 293 19.36 3.46 -3.08
N THR A 294 20.24 3.80 -2.14
CA THR A 294 21.13 4.97 -2.25
C THR A 294 22.25 4.61 -3.20
N TYR A 295 22.34 5.27 -4.36
CA TYR A 295 23.52 5.18 -5.21
C TYR A 295 24.62 6.06 -4.59
N GLY A 296 25.70 5.42 -4.14
CA GLY A 296 26.94 6.12 -3.83
C GLY A 296 27.51 6.67 -5.14
N MET A 297 27.63 8.00 -5.21
CA MET A 297 28.46 8.65 -6.23
C MET A 297 29.91 8.21 -6.02
N TYR A 298 30.39 7.31 -6.86
CA TYR A 298 31.82 7.23 -7.12
C TYR A 298 32.16 8.34 -8.11
N CYS A 299 32.74 9.43 -7.61
CA CYS A 299 33.51 10.34 -8.43
C CYS A 299 34.78 9.61 -8.90
N MET A 300 35.04 9.63 -10.20
CA MET A 300 36.39 9.75 -10.75
C MET A 300 36.47 11.13 -11.40
#